data_AF-A0A293LTY0-F1
#
_entry.id   AF-A0A293LTY0-F1
#
_cell.length_a   1.000
_cell.length_b   1.000
_cell.length_c   1.000
_cell.angle_alpha   90.00
_cell.angle_beta   90.00
_cell.angle_gamma   90.00
#
_symmetry.space_group_name_H-M   'P 1'
#
loop_
_entity.id
_entity.type
_entity.pdbx_description
1 polymer ?
#
loop_
_entity_poly.entity_id
_entity_poly.type
_entity_poly.pdbx_seq_one_letter_code
_entity_poly.pdbx_strand_id
1 'polypeptide(L)'
;MRQKVDAAFQEVRNCQTPARFSRWLIKLYPYFYLGWEGVNFGCTLLYAIEKSRVHSLTLALASVELASVVARSGGDAGRSNDSSLIWKLISGVMNGVSTSLVTGAFFLQFLDWWYSQRQQQWPVPVPVPPSQRRIDIADGTCPICYKEISDDTVLSVSGFVFCYACIRSFVTEKGCCPVTGYPASDANLIRIFTN
;
A
#
# COMPACT_ATOMS: atom_id res chain seq x y z
N MET A 1 7.18 -8.99 38.32
CA MET A 1 7.53 -8.20 37.10
C MET A 1 6.34 -7.98 36.18
N ARG A 2 5.56 -9.02 35.84
CA ARG A 2 4.37 -8.92 34.97
C ARG A 2 3.39 -7.81 35.37
N GLN A 3 3.02 -7.73 36.65
CA GLN A 3 2.13 -6.67 37.17
C GLN A 3 2.66 -5.24 37.00
N LYS A 4 3.98 -5.02 37.03
CA LYS A 4 4.56 -3.68 36.81
C LYS A 4 4.54 -3.29 35.34
N VAL A 5 4.72 -4.27 34.46
CA VAL A 5 4.64 -4.08 33.01
C VAL A 5 3.19 -3.80 32.60
N ASP A 6 2.22 -4.54 33.16
CA ASP A 6 0.79 -4.31 32.90
C ASP A 6 0.33 -2.93 33.40
N ALA A 7 0.84 -2.48 34.56
CA ALA A 7 0.58 -1.14 35.09
C ALA A 7 1.14 -0.04 34.17
N ALA A 8 2.37 -0.19 33.67
CA ALA A 8 2.98 0.76 32.74
C ALA A 8 2.22 0.82 31.39
N PHE A 9 1.77 -0.31 30.87
CA PHE A 9 0.94 -0.34 29.65
C PHE A 9 -0.45 0.28 29.85
N GLN A 10 -1.03 0.18 31.05
CA GLN A 10 -2.29 0.83 31.39
C GLN A 10 -2.14 2.35 31.56
N GLU A 11 -1.02 2.81 32.12
CA GLU A 11 -0.73 4.23 32.30
C GLU A 11 -0.57 4.95 30.95
N VAL A 12 0.17 4.36 30.01
CA VAL A 12 0.32 4.89 28.63
C VAL A 12 -1.03 4.93 27.90
N ARG A 13 -1.91 3.93 28.13
CA ARG A 13 -3.24 3.85 27.49
C ARG A 13 -4.21 4.90 28.03
N ASN A 14 -4.11 5.24 29.31
CA ASN A 14 -4.97 6.24 29.96
C ASN A 14 -4.61 7.67 29.53
N CYS A 15 -3.33 7.96 29.30
CA CYS A 15 -2.87 9.26 28.77
C CYS A 15 -3.28 9.51 27.31
N GLN A 16 -3.56 8.46 26.54
CA GLN A 16 -4.00 8.58 25.14
C GLN A 16 -5.51 8.80 24.99
N THR A 17 -6.30 8.82 26.06
CA THR A 17 -7.76 8.99 25.94
C THR A 17 -8.10 10.40 25.48
N PRO A 18 -8.54 10.58 24.22
CA PRO A 18 -8.76 11.91 23.71
C PRO A 18 -10.14 12.37 24.25
N ALA A 19 -10.23 13.65 24.61
CA ALA A 19 -11.43 14.28 25.20
C ALA A 19 -12.71 13.91 24.42
N ARG A 20 -13.89 13.95 25.06
CA ARG A 20 -15.17 13.58 24.40
C ARG A 20 -15.39 14.28 23.05
N PHE A 21 -14.93 15.52 22.93
CA PHE A 21 -15.05 16.34 21.72
C PHE A 21 -14.16 15.84 20.57
N SER A 22 -12.92 15.43 20.83
CA SER A 22 -12.01 14.96 19.78
C SER A 22 -12.43 13.61 19.21
N ARG A 23 -13.07 12.73 20.00
CA ARG A 23 -13.68 11.50 19.46
C ARG A 23 -14.81 11.78 18.48
N TRP A 24 -15.63 12.80 18.76
CA TRP A 24 -16.69 13.24 17.86
C TRP A 24 -16.12 13.82 16.57
N LEU A 25 -15.06 14.63 16.68
CA LEU A 25 -14.41 15.27 15.54
C LEU A 25 -13.72 14.24 14.63
N ILE A 26 -13.06 13.23 15.21
CA ILE A 26 -12.46 12.11 14.45
C ILE A 26 -13.52 11.30 13.72
N LYS A 27 -14.71 11.12 14.32
CA LYS A 27 -15.84 10.43 13.66
C LYS A 27 -16.51 11.27 12.58
N LEU A 28 -16.56 12.59 12.76
CA LEU A 28 -17.20 13.52 11.81
C LEU A 28 -16.31 13.84 10.61
N TYR A 29 -15.00 13.87 10.81
CA TYR A 29 -13.98 14.12 9.78
C TYR A 29 -14.17 13.31 8.48
N PRO A 30 -14.36 11.96 8.51
CA PRO A 30 -14.53 11.20 7.28
C PRO A 30 -15.80 11.58 6.52
N TYR A 31 -16.89 11.95 7.20
CA TYR A 31 -18.13 12.38 6.53
C TYR A 31 -17.99 13.77 5.91
N PHE A 32 -17.33 14.68 6.61
CA PHE A 32 -17.08 16.03 6.09
C PHE A 32 -16.14 15.98 4.87
N TYR A 33 -15.08 15.18 4.96
CA TYR A 33 -14.14 14.96 3.85
C TYR A 33 -14.84 14.29 2.64
N LEU A 34 -15.67 13.27 2.88
CA LEU A 34 -16.44 12.59 1.84
C LEU A 34 -17.47 13.52 1.17
N GLY A 35 -18.14 14.37 1.95
CA GLY A 35 -19.05 15.38 1.42
C GLY A 35 -18.33 16.41 0.55
N TRP A 36 -17.20 16.93 1.03
CA TRP A 36 -16.38 17.89 0.29
C TRP A 36 -15.87 17.33 -1.04
N GLU A 37 -15.36 16.10 -1.02
CA GLU A 37 -14.87 15.43 -2.22
C GLU A 37 -16.01 15.06 -3.19
N GLY A 38 -17.17 14.65 -2.65
CA GLY A 38 -18.36 14.37 -3.45
C GLY A 38 -18.89 15.59 -4.20
N VAL A 39 -18.81 16.78 -3.60
CA VAL A 39 -19.17 18.05 -4.26
C VAL A 39 -18.20 18.38 -5.39
N ASN A 40 -16.88 18.25 -5.17
CA ASN A 40 -15.87 18.47 -6.22
C ASN A 40 -16.04 17.50 -7.40
N PHE A 41 -16.29 16.22 -7.10
CA PHE A 41 -16.57 15.21 -8.11
C PHE A 41 -17.85 15.51 -8.88
N GLY A 42 -18.92 15.92 -8.19
CA GLY A 42 -20.18 16.33 -8.81
C GLY A 42 -20.02 17.50 -9.78
N CYS A 43 -19.25 18.52 -9.41
CA CYS A 43 -18.91 19.63 -10.31
C CYS A 43 -18.12 19.16 -11.54
N THR A 44 -17.17 18.24 -11.36
CA THR A 44 -16.38 17.66 -12.46
C THR A 44 -17.26 16.83 -13.41
N LEU A 45 -18.19 16.06 -12.87
CA LEU A 45 -19.13 15.25 -13.64
C LEU A 45 -20.10 16.14 -14.45
N LEU A 46 -20.59 17.23 -13.85
CA LEU A 46 -21.45 18.21 -14.53
C LEU A 46 -20.71 18.99 -15.62
N TYR A 47 -19.41 19.23 -15.45
CA TYR A 47 -18.55 19.78 -16.50
C TYR A 47 -18.37 18.77 -17.65
N ALA A 48 -18.10 17.51 -17.35
CA ALA A 48 -17.92 16.46 -18.35
C ALA A 48 -19.20 16.20 -19.19
N ILE A 49 -20.38 16.46 -18.61
CA ILE A 49 -21.68 16.38 -19.30
C ILE A 49 -21.96 17.64 -20.15
N GLU A 50 -21.01 18.58 -20.26
CA GLU A 50 -21.08 19.83 -21.04
C GLU A 50 -22.20 20.78 -20.59
N LYS A 51 -22.82 20.48 -19.45
CA LYS A 51 -23.95 21.23 -18.89
C LYS A 51 -23.51 22.44 -18.06
N SER A 52 -22.23 22.51 -17.68
CA SER A 52 -21.65 23.65 -16.96
C SER A 52 -20.24 23.97 -17.48
N ARG A 53 -19.88 25.25 -17.51
CA ARG A 53 -18.61 25.76 -18.09
C ARG A 53 -17.45 25.82 -17.09
N VAL A 54 -17.58 25.22 -15.90
CA VAL A 54 -16.61 25.40 -14.81
C VAL A 54 -16.21 24.06 -14.19
N HIS A 55 -14.91 23.83 -14.07
CA HIS A 55 -14.32 22.57 -13.59
C HIS A 55 -14.23 22.44 -12.05
N SER A 56 -14.43 23.51 -11.26
CA SER A 56 -14.33 23.47 -9.79
C SER A 56 -15.14 24.57 -9.08
N LEU A 57 -15.54 24.32 -7.83
CA LEU A 57 -16.36 25.23 -7.03
C LEU A 57 -15.65 26.56 -6.69
N THR A 58 -14.32 26.55 -6.61
CA THR A 58 -13.48 27.74 -6.37
C THR A 58 -13.38 28.65 -7.60
N LEU A 59 -13.39 28.07 -8.81
CA LEU A 59 -13.47 28.84 -10.06
C LEU A 59 -14.88 29.41 -10.30
N ALA A 60 -15.93 28.73 -9.83
CA ALA A 60 -17.29 29.25 -9.86
C ALA A 60 -17.46 30.48 -8.96
N LEU A 61 -16.82 30.48 -7.78
CA LEU A 61 -16.76 31.62 -6.87
C LEU A 61 -15.83 32.75 -7.39
N ALA A 62 -14.80 32.41 -8.16
CA ALA A 62 -13.87 33.39 -8.73
C ALA A 62 -14.41 34.08 -10.01
N SER A 63 -15.55 33.65 -10.56
CA SER A 63 -16.21 34.23 -11.75
C SER A 63 -15.29 34.51 -12.95
N VAL A 64 -14.22 33.71 -13.13
CA VAL A 64 -13.34 33.81 -14.29
C VAL A 64 -13.71 32.69 -15.26
N GLU A 65 -14.29 33.08 -16.40
CA GLU A 65 -14.69 32.18 -17.47
C GLU A 65 -13.49 31.91 -18.39
N LEU A 66 -12.96 30.68 -18.41
CA LEU A 66 -12.05 30.27 -19.49
C LEU A 66 -12.90 29.97 -20.73
N ALA A 67 -12.96 30.93 -21.64
CA ALA A 67 -13.53 30.73 -22.97
C ALA A 67 -12.64 29.77 -23.76
N SER A 68 -13.08 28.52 -23.94
CA SER A 68 -12.46 27.63 -24.92
C SER A 68 -12.82 28.10 -26.33
N VAL A 69 -11.81 28.53 -27.08
CA VAL A 69 -11.92 28.98 -28.49
C VAL A 69 -12.26 27.83 -29.46
N VAL A 70 -12.54 26.62 -28.95
CA VAL A 70 -12.77 25.38 -29.73
C VAL A 70 -14.25 25.20 -30.11
N ALA A 71 -15.07 26.25 -30.05
CA ALA A 71 -16.48 26.21 -30.49
C ALA A 71 -16.71 26.87 -31.87
N ARG A 72 -15.73 26.82 -32.78
CA ARG A 72 -15.90 27.25 -34.18
C ARG A 72 -15.25 26.27 -35.16
N SER A 73 -15.92 25.15 -35.38
CA SER A 73 -15.94 24.48 -36.69
C SER A 73 -17.23 23.64 -36.80
N GLY A 74 -18.36 24.34 -36.67
CA GLY A 74 -19.61 23.87 -37.27
C GLY A 74 -19.63 24.35 -38.73
N GLY A 75 -19.42 23.43 -39.67
CA GLY A 75 -19.51 23.66 -41.09
C GLY A 75 -19.18 22.39 -41.87
N ASP A 76 -20.18 21.55 -42.14
CA ASP A 76 -20.90 21.67 -43.42
C ASP A 76 -22.01 20.62 -43.55
N ALA A 77 -23.19 21.12 -43.88
CA ALA A 77 -24.28 20.34 -44.43
C ALA A 77 -24.02 20.16 -45.93
N GLY A 78 -23.72 18.92 -46.34
CA GLY A 78 -23.57 18.51 -47.73
C GLY A 78 -24.14 17.11 -47.93
N ARG A 79 -25.05 16.98 -48.90
CA ARG A 79 -25.93 15.83 -49.12
C ARG A 79 -25.22 14.67 -49.86
N SER A 80 -25.65 13.44 -49.54
CA SER A 80 -25.54 12.14 -50.26
C SER A 80 -24.19 11.43 -50.43
N ASN A 81 -23.96 10.36 -49.64
CA ASN A 81 -23.82 8.95 -50.09
C ASN A 81 -23.77 8.03 -48.84
N ASP A 82 -24.68 7.06 -48.71
CA ASP A 82 -24.87 6.20 -47.52
C ASP A 82 -23.62 5.43 -47.05
N SER A 83 -22.59 5.32 -47.91
CA SER A 83 -21.29 4.74 -47.56
C SER A 83 -20.54 5.55 -46.48
N SER A 84 -20.75 6.86 -46.40
CA SER A 84 -20.07 7.73 -45.43
C SER A 84 -20.57 7.53 -43.98
N LEU A 85 -21.83 7.11 -43.81
CA LEU A 85 -22.42 6.84 -42.50
C LEU A 85 -21.95 5.50 -41.95
N ILE A 86 -21.90 4.47 -42.79
CA ILE A 86 -21.40 3.14 -42.42
C ILE A 86 -19.92 3.22 -42.05
N TRP A 87 -19.10 3.96 -42.81
CA TRP A 87 -17.69 4.18 -42.47
C TRP A 87 -17.49 4.98 -41.17
N LYS A 88 -18.37 5.94 -40.86
CA LYS A 88 -18.37 6.67 -39.58
C LYS A 88 -18.77 5.78 -38.39
N LEU A 89 -19.71 4.86 -38.59
CA LEU A 89 -20.09 3.87 -37.57
C LEU A 89 -18.96 2.85 -37.35
N ILE A 90 -18.35 2.34 -38.41
CA ILE A 90 -17.21 1.41 -38.33
C ILE A 90 -16.02 2.07 -37.64
N SER A 91 -15.67 3.31 -38.00
CA SER A 91 -14.55 4.01 -37.35
C SER A 91 -14.83 4.34 -35.88
N GLY A 92 -16.09 4.66 -35.54
CA GLY A 92 -16.52 4.81 -34.15
C GLY A 92 -16.43 3.52 -33.34
N VAL A 93 -16.83 2.39 -33.92
CA VAL A 93 -16.72 1.07 -33.29
C VAL A 93 -15.26 0.67 -33.11
N MET A 94 -14.41 0.86 -34.11
CA MET A 94 -12.98 0.55 -34.02
C MET A 94 -12.29 1.35 -32.90
N ASN A 95 -12.55 2.65 -32.82
CA ASN A 95 -12.02 3.48 -31.74
C ASN A 95 -12.56 3.05 -30.37
N GLY A 96 -13.86 2.72 -30.27
CA GLY A 96 -14.46 2.21 -29.04
C GLY A 96 -13.84 0.90 -28.57
N VAL A 97 -13.53 -0.01 -29.50
CA VAL A 97 -12.84 -1.28 -29.20
C VAL A 97 -11.42 -1.03 -28.71
N SER A 98 -10.66 -0.15 -29.36
CA SER A 98 -9.30 0.19 -28.90
C SER A 98 -9.30 0.81 -27.50
N THR A 99 -10.21 1.76 -27.24
CA THR A 99 -10.32 2.39 -25.92
C THR A 99 -10.81 1.41 -24.84
N SER A 100 -11.73 0.49 -25.18
CA SER A 100 -12.19 -0.53 -24.22
C SER A 100 -11.09 -1.53 -23.87
N LEU A 101 -10.26 -1.92 -24.84
CA LEU A 101 -9.11 -2.80 -24.62
C LEU A 101 -8.08 -2.14 -23.68
N VAL A 102 -7.73 -0.87 -23.92
CA VAL A 102 -6.78 -0.14 -23.07
C VAL A 102 -7.35 0.03 -21.65
N THR A 103 -8.63 0.41 -21.54
CA THR A 103 -9.31 0.57 -20.25
C THR A 103 -9.41 -0.76 -19.50
N GLY A 104 -9.73 -1.84 -20.21
CA GLY A 104 -9.81 -3.19 -19.65
C GLY A 104 -8.46 -3.71 -19.16
N ALA A 105 -7.39 -3.52 -19.94
CA ALA A 105 -6.05 -3.92 -19.54
C ALA A 105 -5.56 -3.18 -18.28
N PHE A 106 -5.81 -1.87 -18.20
CA PHE A 106 -5.55 -1.09 -16.99
C PHE A 106 -6.33 -1.62 -15.78
N PHE A 107 -7.61 -1.94 -15.96
CA PHE A 107 -8.45 -2.44 -14.87
C PHE A 107 -8.00 -3.81 -14.36
N LEU A 108 -7.54 -4.70 -15.25
CA LEU A 108 -6.95 -5.98 -14.86
C LEU A 108 -5.65 -5.80 -14.06
N GLN A 109 -4.76 -4.89 -14.48
CA GLN A 109 -3.56 -4.56 -13.70
C GLN A 109 -3.91 -3.97 -12.32
N PHE A 110 -4.93 -3.11 -12.26
CA PHE A 110 -5.43 -2.57 -11.00
C PHE A 110 -5.96 -3.68 -10.08
N LEU A 111 -6.72 -4.64 -10.60
CA LEU A 111 -7.20 -5.79 -9.84
C LEU A 111 -6.06 -6.66 -9.35
N ASP A 112 -5.06 -6.92 -10.18
CA ASP A 112 -3.89 -7.73 -9.79
C ASP A 112 -3.13 -7.08 -8.63
N TRP A 113 -2.89 -5.76 -8.72
CA TRP A 113 -2.33 -4.99 -7.60
C TRP A 113 -3.22 -5.04 -6.35
N TRP A 114 -4.54 -4.88 -6.50
CA TRP A 114 -5.49 -4.91 -5.39
C TRP A 114 -5.54 -6.27 -4.69
N TYR A 115 -5.47 -7.37 -5.44
CA TYR A 115 -5.41 -8.72 -4.90
C TYR A 115 -4.03 -9.05 -4.32
N SER A 116 -2.94 -8.56 -4.93
CA SER A 116 -1.57 -8.68 -4.42
C SER A 116 -1.44 -8.05 -3.02
N GLN A 117 -2.04 -6.89 -2.79
CA GLN A 117 -2.12 -6.26 -1.47
C GLN A 117 -2.84 -7.13 -0.44
N ARG A 118 -3.83 -7.92 -0.87
CA ARG A 118 -4.65 -8.77 0.01
C ARG A 118 -4.09 -10.17 0.20
N GLN A 119 -3.18 -10.62 -0.66
CA GLN A 119 -2.46 -11.89 -0.51
C GLN A 119 -1.35 -11.83 0.55
N GLN A 120 -0.97 -10.64 1.02
CA GLN A 120 -0.09 -10.50 2.18
C GLN A 120 -0.90 -10.75 3.47
N GLN A 121 -0.78 -11.99 3.97
CA GLN A 121 -1.25 -12.48 5.27
C GLN A 121 -2.76 -12.41 5.53
N TRP A 122 -3.44 -13.53 5.25
CA TRP A 122 -4.36 -14.04 6.28
C TRP A 122 -3.53 -14.19 7.56
N PRO A 123 -3.94 -13.64 8.71
CA PRO A 123 -3.25 -13.87 9.96
C PRO A 123 -3.35 -15.36 10.25
N VAL A 124 -2.30 -16.09 9.89
CA VAL A 124 -2.02 -17.42 10.43
C VAL A 124 -2.17 -17.27 11.94
N PRO A 125 -2.89 -18.17 12.64
CA PRO A 125 -3.01 -18.12 14.08
C PRO A 125 -1.62 -17.91 14.66
N VAL A 126 -1.38 -16.76 15.29
CA VAL A 126 -0.06 -16.41 15.80
C VAL A 126 0.31 -17.53 16.76
N PRO A 127 1.32 -18.36 16.46
CA PRO A 127 1.68 -19.45 17.35
C PRO A 127 2.01 -18.84 18.71
N VAL A 128 1.48 -19.45 19.78
CA VAL A 128 1.73 -19.02 21.15
C VAL A 128 3.23 -18.75 21.28
N PRO A 129 3.64 -17.54 21.72
CA PRO A 129 5.04 -17.18 21.74
C PRO A 129 5.80 -18.25 22.53
N PRO A 130 6.78 -18.92 21.91
CA PRO A 130 7.53 -19.99 22.57
C PRO A 130 8.13 -19.42 23.86
N SER A 131 8.08 -20.20 24.94
CA SER A 131 8.65 -19.79 26.23
C SER A 131 10.07 -19.28 26.00
N GLN A 132 10.32 -18.00 26.28
CA GLN A 132 11.65 -17.41 26.19
C GLN A 132 12.60 -18.20 27.08
N ARG A 133 13.32 -19.16 26.49
CA ARG A 133 14.51 -19.73 27.12
C ARG A 133 15.51 -18.61 27.15
N ARG A 134 15.76 -18.06 28.34
CA ARG A 134 16.84 -17.10 28.56
C ARG A 134 18.13 -17.90 28.38
N ILE A 135 18.74 -17.74 27.22
CA ILE A 135 20.02 -18.35 26.89
C ILE A 135 21.03 -17.22 27.12
N ASP A 136 21.84 -17.38 28.16
CA ASP A 136 22.89 -16.43 28.50
C ASP A 136 24.06 -16.64 27.52
N ILE A 137 23.99 -15.97 26.36
CA ILE A 137 25.10 -15.91 25.40
C ILE A 137 25.92 -14.69 25.76
N ALA A 138 27.24 -14.87 25.85
CA ALA A 138 28.16 -13.75 26.06
C ALA A 138 28.02 -12.72 24.93
N ASP A 139 27.82 -11.46 25.31
CA ASP A 139 27.64 -10.36 24.38
C ASP A 139 28.81 -10.28 23.38
N GLY A 140 28.52 -10.09 22.10
CA GLY A 140 29.54 -9.93 21.04
C GLY A 140 30.28 -11.20 20.60
N THR A 141 29.96 -12.37 21.16
CA THR A 141 30.61 -13.63 20.80
C THR A 141 29.69 -14.52 19.97
N CYS A 142 30.20 -15.10 18.88
CA CYS A 142 29.44 -16.03 18.05
C CYS A 142 29.24 -17.37 18.79
N PRO A 143 28.00 -17.87 18.94
CA PRO A 143 27.71 -19.12 19.67
C PRO A 143 28.06 -20.40 18.88
N ILE A 144 28.53 -20.29 17.63
CA ILE A 144 28.99 -21.44 16.82
C ILE A 144 30.51 -21.61 16.96
N CYS A 145 31.28 -20.53 16.78
CA CYS A 145 32.74 -20.58 16.78
C CYS A 145 33.39 -20.06 18.06
N TYR A 146 32.61 -19.49 18.98
CA TYR A 146 33.05 -18.92 20.27
C TYR A 146 34.14 -17.84 20.13
N LYS A 147 34.16 -17.13 19.00
CA LYS A 147 35.04 -16.00 18.71
C LYS A 147 34.24 -14.72 18.59
N GLU A 148 34.92 -13.57 18.64
CA GLU A 148 34.33 -12.29 18.24
C GLU A 148 33.74 -12.39 16.83
N ILE A 149 32.60 -11.72 16.64
CA ILE A 149 31.85 -11.79 15.39
C ILE A 149 32.59 -10.97 14.32
N SER A 150 33.01 -11.62 13.24
CA SER A 150 33.79 -11.00 12.16
C SER A 150 32.93 -10.47 11.01
N ASP A 151 31.64 -10.82 10.97
CA ASP A 151 30.65 -10.44 9.95
C ASP A 151 29.26 -10.61 10.57
N ASP A 152 28.73 -9.54 11.17
CA ASP A 152 27.48 -9.57 11.92
C ASP A 152 26.32 -10.02 11.03
N THR A 153 25.76 -11.19 11.33
CA THR A 153 24.60 -11.73 10.61
C THR A 153 23.54 -12.13 11.60
N VAL A 154 22.38 -11.48 11.50
CA VAL A 154 21.20 -11.80 12.30
C VAL A 154 20.37 -12.86 11.60
N LEU A 155 19.93 -13.85 12.38
CA LEU A 155 18.92 -14.78 11.94
C LEU A 155 17.52 -14.27 12.33
N SER A 156 16.77 -13.77 11.35
CA SER A 156 15.45 -13.12 11.55
C SER A 156 14.43 -13.95 12.34
N VAL A 157 14.49 -15.28 12.23
CA VAL A 157 13.56 -16.21 12.94
C VAL A 157 13.79 -16.24 14.45
N SER A 158 15.03 -16.01 14.90
CA SER A 158 15.42 -16.19 16.30
C SER A 158 15.94 -14.93 16.97
N GLY A 159 16.43 -13.95 16.19
CA GLY A 159 17.00 -12.71 16.69
C GLY A 159 18.44 -12.81 17.19
N PHE A 160 19.11 -13.97 17.04
CA PHE A 160 20.53 -14.13 17.42
C PHE A 160 21.48 -13.67 16.31
N VAL A 161 22.64 -13.15 16.73
CA VAL A 161 23.74 -12.69 15.85
C VAL A 161 24.83 -13.76 15.80
N PHE A 162 25.35 -14.01 14.60
CA PHE A 162 26.43 -14.96 14.33
C PHE A 162 27.41 -14.38 13.31
N CYS A 163 28.57 -15.02 13.13
CA CYS A 163 29.40 -14.77 11.95
C CYS A 163 28.70 -15.31 10.70
N TYR A 164 28.68 -14.53 9.62
CA TYR A 164 28.08 -14.93 8.34
C TYR A 164 28.49 -16.34 7.87
N ALA A 165 29.80 -16.61 7.84
CA ALA A 165 30.33 -17.89 7.41
C ALA A 165 29.82 -19.07 8.27
N CYS A 166 29.75 -18.89 9.59
CA CYS A 166 29.32 -19.93 10.51
C CYS A 166 27.84 -20.27 10.36
N ILE A 167 26.98 -19.25 10.36
CA ILE A 167 25.53 -19.48 10.33
C ILE A 167 25.07 -19.97 8.96
N ARG A 168 25.66 -19.48 7.86
CA ARG A 168 25.30 -19.90 6.51
C ARG A 168 25.58 -21.39 6.29
N SER A 169 26.75 -21.88 6.70
CA SER A 169 27.08 -23.30 6.64
C SER A 169 26.10 -24.14 7.47
N PHE A 170 25.81 -23.72 8.70
CA PHE A 170 24.91 -24.47 9.59
C PHE A 170 23.47 -24.54 9.07
N VAL A 171 22.92 -23.41 8.59
CA VAL A 171 21.56 -23.34 8.03
C VAL A 171 21.45 -24.14 6.74
N THR A 172 22.49 -24.14 5.90
CA THR A 172 22.51 -24.92 4.66
C THR A 172 22.50 -26.42 4.94
N GLU A 173 23.21 -26.88 5.98
CA GLU A 173 23.30 -28.30 6.33
C GLU A 173 22.07 -28.80 7.13
N LYS A 174 21.62 -28.04 8.13
CA LYS A 174 20.59 -28.49 9.09
C LYS A 174 19.22 -27.83 8.92
N GLY A 175 19.12 -26.72 8.20
CA GLY A 175 17.85 -26.01 7.99
C GLY A 175 17.21 -25.46 9.26
N CYS A 176 17.99 -25.19 10.31
CA CYS A 176 17.49 -24.72 11.60
C CYS A 176 18.45 -23.79 12.33
N CYS A 177 17.93 -23.07 13.33
CA CYS A 177 18.72 -22.22 14.22
C CYS A 177 19.52 -23.08 15.22
N PRO A 178 20.84 -22.86 15.38
CA PRO A 178 21.67 -23.63 16.32
C PRO A 178 21.31 -23.39 17.80
N VAL A 179 20.73 -22.22 18.12
CA VAL A 179 20.44 -21.81 19.50
C VAL A 179 19.02 -22.20 19.91
N THR A 180 18.03 -21.93 19.06
CA THR A 180 16.60 -22.15 19.38
C THR A 180 16.00 -23.40 18.75
N GLY A 181 16.64 -23.96 17.71
CA GLY A 181 16.10 -25.05 16.91
C GLY A 181 14.99 -24.64 15.93
N TYR A 182 14.67 -23.35 15.80
CA TYR A 182 13.62 -22.91 14.86
C TYR A 182 14.01 -23.19 13.40
N PRO A 183 13.05 -23.58 12.55
CA PRO A 183 13.31 -23.81 11.13
C PRO A 183 13.81 -22.52 10.48
N ALA A 184 14.92 -22.61 9.75
CA ALA A 184 15.59 -21.47 9.14
C ALA A 184 16.13 -21.83 7.76
N SER A 185 16.04 -20.89 6.82
CA SER A 185 16.60 -20.99 5.48
C SER A 185 17.55 -19.84 5.21
N ASP A 186 18.32 -19.91 4.12
CA ASP A 186 19.27 -18.86 3.71
C ASP A 186 18.59 -17.48 3.54
N ALA A 187 17.31 -17.47 3.13
CA ALA A 187 16.49 -16.26 3.01
C ALA A 187 16.26 -15.51 4.34
N ASN A 188 16.44 -16.20 5.47
CA ASN A 188 16.24 -15.62 6.80
C ASN A 188 17.52 -14.97 7.36
N LEU A 189 18.65 -15.06 6.64
CA LEU A 189 19.93 -14.49 7.02
C LEU A 189 20.01 -13.03 6.57
N ILE A 190 20.19 -12.13 7.54
CA ILE A 190 20.32 -10.69 7.27
C ILE A 190 21.71 -10.26 7.74
N ARG A 191 22.57 -9.87 6.80
CA ARG A 191 23.89 -9.30 7.10
C ARG A 191 23.72 -7.86 7.55
N ILE A 192 24.36 -7.51 8.65
CA ILE A 192 24.39 -6.16 9.20
C ILE A 192 25.74 -5.56 8.84
N PHE A 193 25.71 -4.38 8.25
CA PHE A 193 26.91 -3.59 7.99
C PHE A 193 26.92 -2.44 8.99
N THR A 194 27.87 -2.48 9.93
CA THR A 194 28.16 -1.33 10.79
C THR A 194 28.95 -0.31 9.98
N ASN A 195 28.54 0.96 10.07
CA ASN A 195 29.14 2.09 9.38
C ASN A 195 30.21 2.74 10.27
#